data_AF-A0A7K3GN65-F1
#
_entry.id   AF-A0A7K3GN65-F1
#
_cell.length_a   1.000
_cell.length_b   1.000
_cell.length_c   1.000
_cell.angle_alpha   90.00
_cell.angle_beta   90.00
_cell.angle_gamma   90.00
#
_symmetry.space_group_name_H-M   'P 1'
#
loop_
_entity.id
_entity.type
_entity.pdbx_description
1 polymer ?
#
loop_
_entity_poly.entity_id
_entity_poly.type
_entity_poly.pdbx_seq_one_letter_code
_entity_poly.pdbx_strand_id
1 'polypeptide(L)' 'QLEKDTGKALPADVLDPAWKSIQLTDDPLAATLDAQAEHAVKAGLLDQPDLGGIYDLTLLNKVLKAKGKPTVDDAGLGAQ' A
#
# COMPACT_ATOMS: atom_id res chain seq x y z
N GLN A 1 19.81 -9.89 -2.50
CA GLN A 1 18.91 -9.72 -1.33
C GLN A 1 17.94 -10.89 -1.26
N LEU A 2 17.04 -11.06 -2.24
CA LEU A 2 16.10 -12.21 -2.32
C LEU A 2 16.71 -13.59 -2.03
N GLU A 3 17.79 -13.99 -2.73
CA GLU A 3 18.43 -15.30 -2.47
C GLU A 3 18.95 -15.47 -1.03
N LYS A 4 19.40 -14.38 -0.40
CA LYS A 4 19.85 -14.41 1.00
C LYS A 4 18.67 -14.59 1.96
N ASP A 5 17.52 -14.01 1.62
CA ASP A 5 16.30 -14.05 2.44
C ASP A 5 15.51 -15.37 2.25
N THR A 6 15.60 -16.00 1.07
CA THR A 6 14.85 -17.21 0.70
C THR A 6 15.67 -18.50 0.72
N GLY A 7 16.99 -18.42 0.90
CA GLY A 7 17.92 -19.56 0.91
C GLY A 7 18.20 -20.20 -0.45
N LYS A 8 17.48 -19.80 -1.51
CA LYS A 8 17.70 -20.20 -2.90
C LYS A 8 17.12 -19.16 -3.85
N ALA A 9 17.87 -18.83 -4.91
CA ALA A 9 17.39 -17.92 -5.94
C ALA A 9 16.20 -18.52 -6.72
N LEU A 10 15.18 -17.70 -6.98
CA LEU A 10 14.15 -18.03 -7.95
C LEU A 10 14.72 -17.92 -9.37
N PRO A 11 14.28 -18.77 -10.31
CA PRO A 11 14.66 -18.67 -11.71
C PRO A 11 14.32 -17.30 -12.31
N ALA A 12 15.18 -16.77 -13.18
CA ALA A 12 14.99 -15.45 -13.79
C ALA A 12 13.74 -15.39 -14.69
N ASP A 13 13.41 -16.48 -15.37
CA ASP A 13 12.19 -16.64 -16.17
C ASP A 13 10.90 -16.61 -15.35
N VAL A 14 10.98 -16.72 -14.02
CA VAL A 14 9.87 -16.51 -13.08
C VAL A 14 9.86 -15.08 -12.53
N LEU A 15 11.03 -14.52 -12.22
CA LEU A 15 11.15 -13.18 -11.64
C LEU A 15 10.84 -12.08 -12.67
N ASP A 16 11.37 -12.17 -13.89
CA ASP A 16 11.24 -11.12 -14.90
C ASP A 16 9.77 -10.83 -15.29
N PRO A 17 8.89 -11.84 -15.44
CA PRO A 17 7.47 -11.59 -15.63
C PRO A 17 6.77 -10.99 -14.41
N ALA A 18 7.13 -11.41 -13.19
CA ALA A 18 6.48 -10.93 -11.97
C ALA A 18 6.66 -9.41 -11.78
N TRP A 19 7.83 -8.87 -12.11
CA TRP A 19 8.09 -7.43 -12.06
C TRP A 19 7.20 -6.63 -13.02
N LYS A 20 6.84 -7.20 -14.18
CA LYS A 20 5.96 -6.54 -15.17
C LYS A 20 4.52 -6.41 -14.67
N SER A 21 4.12 -7.21 -13.70
CA SER A 21 2.78 -7.17 -13.10
C SER A 21 2.66 -6.13 -11.97
N ILE A 22 3.74 -5.45 -11.59
CA ILE A 22 3.73 -4.43 -10.54
C ILE A 22 3.52 -3.05 -11.16
N GLN A 23 2.47 -2.36 -10.72
CA GLN A 23 2.25 -0.96 -11.02
C GLN A 23 2.72 -0.11 -9.84
N LEU A 24 3.68 0.79 -10.09
CA LEU A 24 4.04 1.83 -9.13
C LEU A 24 3.07 3.00 -9.26
N THR A 25 2.54 3.46 -8.12
CA THR A 25 1.57 4.55 -8.06
C THR A 25 1.90 5.49 -6.91
N ASP A 26 1.54 6.77 -7.08
CA ASP A 26 1.58 7.77 -6.02
C ASP A 26 0.37 7.62 -5.08
N ASP A 27 -0.68 6.87 -5.47
CA ASP A 27 -1.90 6.63 -4.70
C ASP A 27 -1.69 5.54 -3.63
N PRO A 28 -1.92 5.83 -2.33
CA PRO A 28 -1.78 4.85 -1.27
C PRO A 28 -2.87 3.77 -1.25
N LEU A 29 -3.91 3.89 -2.09
CA LEU A 29 -5.05 2.97 -2.14
C LEU A 29 -5.74 2.84 -0.78
N ALA A 30 -6.02 3.97 -0.14
CA ALA A 30 -6.52 4.03 1.25
C ALA A 30 -7.78 3.19 1.49
N ALA A 31 -8.70 3.15 0.52
CA ALA A 31 -9.92 2.33 0.60
C ALA A 31 -9.67 0.81 0.73
N THR A 32 -8.44 0.34 0.46
CA THR A 32 -8.10 -1.08 0.60
C THR A 32 -7.73 -1.47 2.03
N LEU A 33 -7.35 -0.51 2.87
CA LEU A 33 -6.86 -0.78 4.22
C LEU A 33 -7.96 -1.36 5.12
N ASP A 34 -9.18 -0.86 5.03
CA ASP A 34 -10.32 -1.38 5.80
C ASP A 34 -10.52 -2.88 5.54
N ALA A 35 -10.59 -3.27 4.26
CA ALA A 35 -10.74 -4.67 3.88
C ALA A 35 -9.54 -5.54 4.34
N GLN A 36 -8.32 -5.00 4.29
CA GLN A 36 -7.13 -5.70 4.78
C GLN A 36 -7.18 -5.92 6.30
N ALA A 37 -7.60 -4.90 7.07
CA ALA A 37 -7.78 -5.00 8.51
C ALA A 37 -8.88 -6.01 8.87
N GLU A 38 -10.03 -5.97 8.19
CA GLU A 38 -11.10 -6.96 8.35
C GLU A 38 -10.60 -8.38 8.10
N HIS A 39 -9.82 -8.60 7.05
CA HIS A 39 -9.22 -9.90 6.77
C HIS A 39 -8.24 -10.34 7.86
N ALA A 40 -7.42 -9.44 8.39
CA ALA A 40 -6.48 -9.75 9.47
C ALA A 40 -7.19 -10.12 10.77
N VAL A 41 -8.27 -9.39 11.11
CA VAL A 41 -9.14 -9.71 12.26
C VAL A 41 -9.78 -11.08 12.08
N LYS A 42 -10.36 -11.35 10.90
CA LYS A 42 -10.96 -12.65 10.59
C LYS A 42 -9.95 -13.80 10.65
N ALA A 43 -8.70 -13.55 10.27
CA ALA A 43 -7.62 -14.52 10.35
C ALA A 43 -7.05 -14.71 11.77
N GLY A 44 -7.50 -13.91 12.76
CA GLY A 44 -6.98 -13.94 14.13
C GLY A 44 -5.57 -13.38 14.26
N LEU A 45 -5.11 -12.59 13.29
CA LEU A 45 -3.78 -11.97 13.27
C LEU A 45 -3.77 -10.60 13.94
N LEU A 46 -4.95 -10.01 14.16
CA LEU A 46 -5.11 -8.67 14.72
C LEU A 46 -6.41 -8.57 15.52
N ASP A 47 -6.42 -7.79 16.59
CA ASP A 47 -7.66 -7.29 17.21
C ASP A 47 -8.30 -6.19 16.33
N GLN A 48 -9.57 -5.84 16.53
CA GLN A 48 -10.20 -4.77 15.73
C GLN A 48 -9.44 -3.44 15.90
N PRO A 49 -8.78 -2.92 14.85
CA PRO A 49 -8.03 -1.68 14.96
C PRO A 49 -8.94 -0.46 14.80
N ASP A 50 -8.52 0.66 15.37
CA ASP A 50 -8.99 1.99 14.96
C ASP A 50 -8.08 2.47 13.82
N LEU A 51 -8.69 2.69 12.65
CA LEU A 51 -7.99 3.12 11.44
C LEU A 51 -8.10 4.63 11.22
N GLY A 52 -8.85 5.35 12.06
CA GLY A 52 -8.97 6.80 11.97
C GLY A 52 -7.62 7.49 12.17
N GLY A 53 -7.28 8.41 11.27
CA GLY A 53 -6.06 9.20 11.37
C GLY A 53 -4.79 8.50 10.89
N ILE A 54 -4.88 7.30 10.29
CA ILE A 54 -3.70 6.56 9.84
C ILE A 54 -3.04 7.19 8.60
N TYR A 55 -3.80 7.96 7.80
CA TYR A 55 -3.29 8.68 6.64
C TYR A 55 -3.14 10.18 6.92
N ASP A 56 -1.94 10.70 6.71
CA ASP A 56 -1.71 12.14 6.50
C ASP A 56 -1.26 12.37 5.04
N LEU A 57 -2.22 12.74 4.18
CA LEU A 57 -1.97 12.96 2.76
C LEU A 57 -1.59 14.41 2.44
N THR A 58 -1.39 15.26 3.46
CA THR A 58 -1.13 16.70 3.28
C THR A 58 0.09 16.96 2.39
N LEU A 59 1.21 16.30 2.69
CA LEU A 59 2.46 16.50 1.97
C LEU A 59 2.42 15.91 0.56
N LEU A 60 1.85 14.71 0.42
CA LEU A 60 1.71 14.05 -0.88
C LEU A 60 0.83 14.89 -1.80
N ASN A 61 -0.35 15.32 -1.34
CA ASN A 61 -1.26 16.14 -2.13
C ASN A 61 -0.68 17.52 -2.47
N LYS A 62 0.15 18.11 -1.59
CA LYS A 62 0.91 19.33 -1.92
C LYS A 62 1.85 19.10 -3.11
N VAL A 63 2.60 18.00 -3.12
CA VAL A 63 3.53 17.67 -4.20
C VAL A 63 2.79 17.32 -5.50
N LEU A 64 1.70 16.55 -5.43
CA LEU A 64 0.89 16.18 -6.60
C LEU A 64 0.30 17.43 -7.27
N LYS A 65 -0.28 18.35 -6.49
CA LYS A 65 -0.75 19.65 -7.00
C LYS A 65 0.36 20.46 -7.66
N ALA A 66 1.53 20.55 -7.02
CA ALA A 66 2.67 21.27 -7.60
C ALA A 66 3.16 20.67 -8.93
N LYS A 67 2.94 19.37 -9.14
CA LYS A 67 3.24 18.65 -10.38
C LYS A 67 2.08 18.62 -11.39
N GLY A 68 0.96 19.30 -11.10
CA GLY A 68 -0.24 19.30 -11.96
C GLY A 68 -0.95 17.94 -12.02
N LYS A 69 -0.72 17.05 -11.04
CA LYS A 69 -1.39 15.75 -10.93
C LYS A 69 -2.64 15.83 -10.05
N PRO A 70 -3.61 14.92 -10.22
CA PRO A 70 -4.74 14.78 -9.31
C PRO A 70 -4.27 14.50 -7.88
N THR A 71 -5.04 14.98 -6.90
CA THR A 71 -4.88 14.58 -5.50
C THR A 71 -5.45 13.19 -5.27
N VAL A 72 -4.99 12.56 -4.20
CA VAL A 72 -5.45 11.25 -3.73
C VAL A 72 -6.31 11.41 -2.48
N ASP A 73 -7.23 10.47 -2.29
CA ASP A 73 -8.22 10.43 -1.22
C ASP A 73 -7.77 9.46 -0.12
N ASP A 74 -8.08 9.78 1.14
CA ASP A 74 -7.76 8.94 2.30
C ASP A 74 -8.87 7.94 2.66
N ALA A 75 -9.93 7.86 1.85
CA ALA A 75 -11.10 7.02 2.06
C ALA A 75 -11.83 7.28 3.39
N GLY A 76 -11.65 8.47 3.99
CA GLY A 76 -12.20 8.80 5.30
C GLY A 76 -11.36 8.31 6.48
N LEU A 77 -10.19 7.73 6.21
CA LEU A 77 -9.24 7.24 7.22
C LEU A 77 -8.16 8.28 7.56
N GLY A 78 -8.30 9.51 7.05
CA GLY A 78 -7.33 10.59 7.23
C GLY A 78 -7.29 11.18 8.63
N ALA A 79 -6.16 11.82 8.95
CA ALA A 79 -6.03 12.69 10.12
C ALA A 79 -6.82 14.00 9.89
N GLN A 80 -7.57 14.43 10.91
CA GLN A 80 -8.28 15.72 10.93
C GLN A 80 -7.32 16.90 10.99
#